data_AF-A0A955D023-F1
#
_entry.id   AF-A0A955D023-F1
#
_cell.length_a   1.000
_cell.length_b   1.000
_cell.length_c   1.000
_cell.angle_alpha   90.00
_cell.angle_beta   90.00
_cell.angle_gamma   90.00
#
_symmetry.space_group_name_H-M   'P 1'
#
loop_
_entity.id
_entity.type
_entity.pdbx_description
1 polymer ?
#
loop_
_entity_poly.entity_id
_entity_poly.type
_entity_poly.pdbx_seq_one_letter_code
_entity_poly.pdbx_strand_id
1 'polypeptide(L)'
;MTVHSSLLLGGALVGAVCGVFGVILLLRGVRGLRDPSERRCPTCDYDLRGAAGRRCPECGHECRHERRFSPRHVGWRAIALAVPLLLLAAGLPWLGARIDRNGWRSLVPDGAWVVLVEWTDLSGPWHELAQWSTSMRQPLSSRVSSDQLDRLGTAAATHLEDPNLDLRRDAMVVLTHAAWAGVGPRDKDTVRKVVARLDDPVPMTARNAALYLAVAMRREPFADLLREAARSKPRRTRDTLLLESMPATWYLAPLPEEVLVELADPANDLDARLPALRLIGLSCGFGSPSSDAMAMLLAALDEPGLRHEVLSSIQLGQRSALEHGAAIEAAFDRCPNVTTWQREQMDIIRDRLAELRRLAARNP
;
A
#
# COMPACT_ATOMS: atom_id res chain seq x y z
N MET A 1 14.32 21.34 8.21
CA MET A 1 13.94 21.67 6.81
C MET A 1 15.13 21.95 5.88
N THR A 2 16.35 22.18 6.37
CA THR A 2 17.51 22.57 5.54
C THR A 2 18.18 21.42 4.76
N VAL A 3 18.00 20.17 5.19
CA VAL A 3 18.71 19.01 4.60
C VAL A 3 18.11 18.56 3.25
N HIS A 4 16.82 18.83 3.00
CA HIS A 4 16.17 18.43 1.73
C HIS A 4 16.52 19.39 0.59
N SER A 5 16.67 20.69 0.89
CA SER A 5 16.98 21.71 -0.11
C SER A 5 18.37 21.49 -0.73
N SER A 6 19.35 21.04 0.06
CA SER A 6 20.72 20.77 -0.43
C SER A 6 20.79 19.53 -1.33
N LEU A 7 19.98 18.50 -1.08
CA LEU A 7 19.93 17.30 -1.93
C LEU A 7 19.31 17.60 -3.30
N LEU A 8 18.24 18.39 -3.34
CA LEU A 8 17.60 18.80 -4.60
C LEU A 8 18.52 19.69 -5.44
N LEU A 9 19.20 20.65 -4.80
CA LEU A 9 20.18 21.50 -5.47
C LEU A 9 21.36 20.68 -6.02
N GLY A 10 21.86 19.71 -5.24
CA GLY A 10 22.93 18.81 -5.67
C GLY A 10 22.54 17.98 -6.90
N GLY A 11 21.37 17.36 -6.87
CA GLY A 11 20.86 16.55 -8.00
C GLY A 11 20.65 17.37 -9.28
N ALA A 12 20.11 18.58 -9.15
CA ALA A 12 19.91 19.48 -10.29
C ALA A 12 21.24 19.93 -10.93
N LEU A 13 22.26 20.23 -10.12
CA LEU A 13 23.60 20.58 -10.58
C LEU A 13 24.25 19.42 -11.34
N VAL A 14 24.21 18.21 -10.80
CA VAL A 14 24.76 17.02 -11.47
C VAL A 14 24.05 16.77 -12.79
N GLY A 15 22.71 16.83 -12.81
CA GLY A 15 21.92 16.68 -14.03
C GLY A 15 22.26 17.72 -15.09
N ALA A 16 22.42 18.99 -14.71
CA ALA A 16 22.80 20.06 -15.62
C ALA A 16 24.19 19.86 -16.23
N VAL A 17 25.18 19.47 -15.42
CA VAL A 17 26.54 19.18 -15.90
C VAL A 17 26.55 18.01 -16.88
N CYS A 18 25.86 16.91 -16.55
CA CYS A 18 25.71 15.76 -17.44
C CYS A 18 25.01 16.15 -18.76
N GLY A 19 23.98 16.98 -18.69
CA GLY A 19 23.23 17.45 -19.85
C GLY A 19 24.10 18.28 -20.80
N VAL A 20 24.81 19.28 -20.28
CA VAL A 20 25.71 20.13 -21.07
C VAL A 20 26.81 19.29 -21.73
N PHE A 21 27.45 18.40 -20.98
CA PHE A 21 28.51 17.55 -21.50
C PHE A 21 27.98 16.57 -22.57
N GLY A 22 26.80 15.99 -22.34
CA GLY A 22 26.10 15.15 -23.30
C GLY A 22 25.79 15.88 -24.62
N VAL A 23 25.29 17.12 -24.56
CA VAL A 23 25.03 17.94 -25.77
C VAL A 23 26.33 18.23 -26.54
N ILE A 24 27.42 18.60 -25.84
CA ILE A 24 28.71 18.88 -26.50
C ILE A 24 29.23 17.65 -27.24
N LEU A 25 29.16 16.47 -26.60
CA LEU A 25 29.57 15.21 -27.22
C LEU A 25 28.67 14.81 -28.39
N LEU A 26 27.36 14.99 -28.26
CA LEU A 26 26.41 14.71 -29.33
C LEU A 26 26.69 15.59 -30.55
N LEU A 27 26.89 16.90 -30.35
CA LEU A 27 27.21 17.83 -31.43
C LEU A 27 28.55 17.49 -32.11
N ARG A 28 29.57 17.10 -31.35
CA ARG A 28 30.83 16.59 -31.92
C ARG A 28 30.63 15.29 -32.68
N GLY A 29 29.81 14.40 -32.15
CA GLY A 29 29.51 13.10 -32.73
C GLY A 29 28.78 13.21 -34.06
N VAL A 30 27.72 14.03 -34.10
CA VAL A 30 26.92 14.30 -35.31
C VAL A 30 27.72 15.03 -36.37
N ARG A 31 28.57 16.01 -36.00
CA ARG A 31 29.50 16.64 -36.96
C ARG A 31 30.51 15.65 -37.54
N GLY A 32 30.79 14.55 -36.84
CA GLY A 32 31.64 13.45 -37.29
C GLY A 32 30.90 12.35 -38.07
N LEU A 33 29.56 12.33 -38.08
CA LEU A 33 28.76 11.48 -38.94
C LEU A 33 28.68 12.14 -40.31
N ARG A 34 29.71 11.92 -41.13
CA ARG A 34 29.73 12.35 -42.53
C ARG A 34 29.79 11.13 -43.42
N ASP A 35 29.25 11.29 -44.62
CA ASP A 35 29.17 10.22 -45.60
C ASP A 35 30.59 9.68 -45.88
N PRO A 36 30.84 8.37 -45.71
CA PRO A 36 32.17 7.80 -45.89
C PRO A 36 32.67 7.89 -47.35
N SER A 37 31.79 8.25 -48.27
CA SER A 37 32.08 8.45 -49.70
C SER A 37 32.70 9.82 -50.01
N GLU A 38 32.63 10.80 -49.10
CA GLU A 38 33.19 12.14 -49.34
C GLU A 38 34.66 12.22 -48.94
N ARG A 39 35.55 12.53 -49.90
CA ARG A 39 36.96 12.81 -49.61
C ARG A 39 37.07 14.23 -49.06
N ARG A 40 37.55 14.41 -47.83
CA ARG A 40 37.85 15.74 -47.26
C ARG A 40 39.24 15.77 -46.64
N CYS A 41 39.86 16.95 -46.61
CA CYS A 41 41.14 17.13 -45.93
C CYS A 41 40.97 17.01 -44.40
N PRO A 42 41.77 16.20 -43.69
CA PRO A 42 41.65 16.05 -42.23
C PRO A 42 42.07 17.29 -41.44
N THR A 43 42.70 18.28 -42.08
CA THR A 43 43.23 19.49 -41.42
C THR A 43 42.31 20.69 -41.61
N CYS A 44 41.91 21.00 -42.85
CA CYS A 44 41.09 22.16 -43.17
C CYS A 44 39.64 21.83 -43.55
N ASP A 45 39.27 20.55 -43.63
CA ASP A 45 37.93 20.08 -43.99
C ASP A 45 37.47 20.39 -45.43
N TYR A 46 38.41 20.83 -46.30
CA TYR A 46 38.16 21.11 -47.72
C TYR A 46 37.72 19.84 -48.46
N ASP A 47 36.73 19.99 -49.34
CA ASP A 47 36.20 18.91 -50.17
C ASP A 47 37.16 18.58 -51.31
N LEU A 48 37.62 17.33 -51.34
CA LEU A 48 38.55 16.80 -52.34
C LEU A 48 37.82 15.98 -53.41
N ARG A 49 36.48 16.04 -53.49
CA ARG A 49 35.73 15.48 -54.61
C ARG A 49 36.18 16.14 -55.92
N GLY A 50 36.81 15.35 -56.78
CA GLY A 50 37.35 15.80 -58.08
C GLY A 50 38.81 16.26 -58.06
N ALA A 51 39.47 16.36 -56.89
CA ALA A 51 40.89 16.67 -56.83
C ALA A 51 41.73 15.43 -57.17
N ALA A 52 42.52 15.50 -58.25
CA ALA A 52 43.46 14.45 -58.61
C ALA A 52 44.73 14.58 -57.75
N GLY A 53 44.92 13.68 -56.79
CA GLY A 53 46.16 13.59 -56.01
C GLY A 53 45.95 13.41 -54.50
N ARG A 54 47.07 13.46 -53.76
CA ARG A 54 47.10 13.28 -52.29
C ARG A 54 47.44 14.56 -51.53
N ARG A 55 47.43 15.71 -52.20
CA ARG A 55 47.73 17.01 -51.60
C ARG A 55 46.50 17.88 -51.63
N CYS A 56 46.14 18.43 -50.48
CA CYS A 56 45.04 19.39 -50.39
C CYS A 56 45.44 20.69 -51.11
N PRO A 57 44.62 21.22 -52.04
CA PRO A 57 44.93 22.46 -52.75
C PRO A 57 44.88 23.69 -51.86
N GLU A 58 44.09 23.67 -50.77
CA GLU A 58 43.95 24.82 -49.86
C GLU A 58 45.09 24.89 -48.82
N CYS A 59 45.28 23.83 -48.04
CA CYS A 59 46.24 23.85 -46.92
C CYS A 59 47.61 23.23 -47.27
N GLY A 60 47.77 22.67 -48.47
CA GLY A 60 48.99 21.99 -48.89
C GLY A 60 49.29 20.66 -48.18
N HIS A 61 48.43 20.21 -47.25
CA HIS A 61 48.62 18.97 -46.49
C HIS A 61 48.64 17.77 -47.42
N GLU A 62 49.71 16.98 -47.37
CA GLU A 62 49.90 15.78 -48.17
C GLU A 62 49.70 14.52 -47.32
N CYS A 63 48.69 13.72 -47.67
CA CYS A 63 48.42 12.47 -46.97
C CYS A 63 49.23 11.31 -47.56
N ARG A 64 49.93 10.57 -46.69
CA ARG A 64 50.69 9.36 -47.10
C ARG A 64 49.81 8.28 -47.73
N HIS A 65 48.56 8.14 -47.26
CA HIS A 65 47.62 7.12 -47.72
C HIS A 65 46.26 7.73 -48.04
N GLU A 66 45.62 7.24 -49.10
CA GLU A 66 44.31 7.70 -49.55
C GLU A 66 43.20 7.43 -48.51
N ARG A 67 43.33 6.35 -47.73
CA ARG A 67 42.45 6.02 -46.60
C ARG A 67 42.44 7.06 -45.47
N ARG A 68 43.43 7.96 -45.39
CA ARG A 68 43.41 9.05 -44.39
C ARG A 68 42.50 10.22 -44.79
N PHE A 69 42.04 10.26 -46.04
CA PHE A 69 41.02 11.21 -46.48
C PHE A 69 39.60 10.78 -46.14
N SER A 70 39.40 9.55 -45.66
CA SER A 70 38.10 9.18 -45.09
C SER A 70 38.02 9.73 -43.66
N PRO A 71 36.88 10.33 -43.28
CA PRO A 71 36.70 10.84 -41.93
C PRO A 71 36.92 9.71 -40.92
N ARG A 72 37.71 10.01 -39.89
CA ARG A 72 37.94 9.10 -38.76
C ARG A 72 36.58 8.87 -38.08
N HIS A 73 36.18 7.61 -37.83
CA HIS A 73 34.94 7.17 -37.17
C HIS A 73 34.80 7.63 -35.70
N VAL A 74 35.13 8.87 -35.36
CA VAL A 74 35.05 9.41 -34.00
C VAL A 74 33.58 9.63 -33.59
N GLY A 75 32.65 9.66 -34.55
CA GLY A 75 31.23 9.96 -34.32
C GLY A 75 30.51 8.98 -33.40
N TRP A 76 30.65 7.66 -33.63
CA TRP A 76 29.83 6.68 -32.91
C TRP A 76 30.16 6.62 -31.41
N ARG A 77 31.44 6.69 -31.03
CA ARG A 77 31.84 6.65 -29.61
C ARG A 77 31.34 7.88 -28.85
N ALA A 78 31.41 9.05 -29.47
CA ALA A 78 30.89 10.28 -28.87
C ALA A 78 29.36 10.22 -28.71
N ILE A 79 28.65 9.70 -29.71
CA ILE A 79 27.19 9.50 -29.64
C ILE A 79 26.82 8.46 -28.57
N ALA A 80 27.52 7.32 -28.55
CA ALA A 80 27.30 6.25 -27.58
C ALA A 80 27.52 6.72 -26.13
N LEU A 81 28.42 7.69 -25.90
CA LEU A 81 28.60 8.31 -24.58
C LEU A 81 27.58 9.43 -24.31
N ALA A 82 27.23 10.22 -25.33
CA ALA A 82 26.31 11.33 -25.20
C ALA A 82 24.89 10.90 -24.82
N VAL A 83 24.38 9.82 -25.44
CA VAL A 83 23.02 9.31 -25.18
C VAL A 83 22.78 8.98 -23.70
N PRO A 84 23.58 8.14 -23.01
CA PRO A 84 23.35 7.85 -21.60
C PRO A 84 23.50 9.08 -20.71
N LEU A 85 24.41 10.00 -21.01
CA LEU A 85 24.55 11.27 -20.28
C LEU A 85 23.28 12.15 -20.37
N LEU A 86 22.70 12.24 -21.56
CA LEU A 86 21.44 12.97 -21.78
C LEU A 86 20.26 12.27 -21.10
N LEU A 87 20.20 10.93 -21.16
CA LEU A 87 19.19 10.16 -20.43
C LEU A 87 19.32 10.33 -18.92
N LEU A 88 20.54 10.40 -18.39
CA LEU A 88 20.79 10.66 -16.97
C LEU A 88 20.30 12.07 -16.59
N ALA A 89 20.63 13.07 -17.41
CA ALA A 89 20.23 14.46 -17.19
C ALA A 89 18.71 14.64 -17.24
N ALA A 90 18.02 13.98 -18.17
CA ALA A 90 16.56 14.00 -18.27
C ALA A 90 15.87 13.16 -17.18
N GLY A 91 16.49 12.04 -16.79
CA GLY A 91 15.95 11.10 -15.81
C GLY A 91 16.07 11.57 -14.37
N LEU A 92 17.16 12.26 -14.01
CA LEU A 92 17.45 12.69 -12.63
C LEU A 92 16.35 13.57 -12.00
N PRO A 93 15.79 14.60 -12.68
CA PRO A 93 14.71 15.41 -12.11
C PRO A 93 13.42 14.60 -11.90
N TRP A 94 13.09 13.71 -12.84
CA TRP A 94 11.93 12.84 -12.71
C TRP A 94 12.12 11.80 -11.60
N LEU A 95 13.33 11.24 -11.48
CA LEU A 95 13.72 10.38 -10.36
C LEU A 95 13.60 11.13 -9.04
N GLY A 96 14.13 12.36 -8.92
CA GLY A 96 14.04 13.17 -7.71
C GLY A 96 12.60 13.40 -7.27
N ALA A 97 11.72 13.81 -8.19
CA ALA A 97 10.30 13.99 -7.91
C ALA A 97 9.57 12.68 -7.56
N ARG A 98 10.09 11.53 -7.99
CA ARG A 98 9.56 10.20 -7.66
C ARG A 98 10.07 9.74 -6.29
N ILE A 99 11.33 10.01 -5.96
CA ILE A 99 11.97 9.75 -4.67
C ILE A 99 11.31 10.59 -3.57
N ASP A 100 11.03 11.87 -3.83
CA ASP A 100 10.35 12.72 -2.85
C ASP A 100 8.93 12.24 -2.54
N ARG A 101 8.22 11.71 -3.55
CA ARG A 101 6.84 11.22 -3.39
C ARG A 101 6.74 9.82 -2.82
N ASN A 102 7.64 8.92 -3.23
CA ASN A 102 7.53 7.49 -2.97
C ASN A 102 8.75 6.90 -2.21
N GLY A 103 9.68 7.75 -1.80
CA GLY A 103 10.97 7.35 -1.25
C GLY A 103 11.94 6.80 -2.31
N TRP A 104 13.21 6.66 -1.91
CA TRP A 104 14.28 6.09 -2.75
C TRP A 104 13.98 4.66 -3.21
N ARG A 105 13.09 3.96 -2.49
CA ARG A 105 12.66 2.59 -2.80
C ARG A 105 11.90 2.45 -4.10
N SER A 106 11.28 3.52 -4.57
CA SER A 106 10.59 3.55 -5.87
C SER A 106 11.50 3.41 -7.08
N LEU A 107 12.83 3.44 -6.85
CA LEU A 107 13.86 3.21 -7.86
C LEU A 107 14.23 1.74 -8.01
N VAL A 108 14.00 0.94 -6.98
CA VAL A 108 14.34 -0.48 -6.97
C VAL A 108 13.13 -1.24 -7.52
N PRO A 109 13.27 -2.00 -8.63
CA PRO A 109 12.18 -2.81 -9.16
C PRO A 109 11.67 -3.80 -8.11
N ASP A 110 10.35 -4.05 -8.07
CA ASP A 110 9.72 -4.90 -7.05
C ASP A 110 10.38 -6.29 -6.94
N GLY A 111 10.84 -6.87 -8.05
CA GLY A 111 11.55 -8.16 -8.04
C GLY A 111 12.92 -8.11 -7.32
N ALA A 112 13.62 -6.97 -7.37
CA ALA A 112 14.86 -6.79 -6.63
C ALA A 112 14.60 -6.67 -5.12
N TRP A 113 13.46 -6.11 -4.71
CA TRP A 113 13.04 -6.13 -3.29
C TRP A 113 12.84 -7.55 -2.77
N VAL A 114 12.21 -8.42 -3.56
CA VAL A 114 11.98 -9.82 -3.18
C VAL A 114 13.31 -10.54 -2.89
N VAL A 115 14.33 -10.31 -3.74
CA VAL A 115 15.66 -10.89 -3.55
C VAL A 115 16.43 -10.23 -2.40
N LEU A 116 16.33 -8.91 -2.25
CA LEU A 116 16.99 -8.17 -1.17
C LEU A 116 16.45 -8.54 0.22
N VAL A 117 15.13 -8.71 0.34
CA VAL A 117 14.47 -9.10 1.60
C VAL A 117 14.90 -10.49 2.06
N GLU A 118 15.18 -11.40 1.13
CA GLU A 118 15.70 -12.74 1.45
C GLU A 118 17.14 -12.69 2.02
N TRP A 119 17.92 -11.67 1.67
CA TRP A 119 19.33 -11.52 2.05
C TRP A 119 19.59 -10.56 3.20
N THR A 120 18.66 -9.66 3.51
CA THR A 120 18.78 -8.77 4.68
C THR A 120 18.28 -9.48 5.92
N ASP A 121 19.15 -9.60 6.93
CA ASP A 121 18.78 -10.05 8.26
C ASP A 121 17.55 -9.25 8.73
N LEU A 122 16.42 -9.95 8.94
CA LEU A 122 15.08 -9.39 9.09
C LEU A 122 14.89 -8.52 10.34
N SER A 123 15.96 -8.18 11.09
CA SER A 123 15.89 -7.30 12.26
C SER A 123 15.64 -5.83 11.92
N GLY A 124 15.89 -5.39 10.67
CA GLY A 124 15.74 -3.99 10.22
C GLY A 124 14.47 -3.59 9.42
N PRO A 125 13.87 -4.43 8.54
CA PRO A 125 12.88 -3.96 7.56
C PRO A 125 11.39 -4.00 7.99
N TRP A 126 11.06 -4.40 9.22
CA TRP A 126 9.66 -4.51 9.67
C TRP A 126 8.89 -3.20 9.61
N HIS A 127 9.51 -2.10 10.05
CA HIS A 127 8.92 -0.76 9.98
C HIS A 127 8.58 -0.32 8.56
N GLU A 128 9.31 -0.88 7.61
CA GLU A 128 9.23 -0.50 6.22
C GLU A 128 8.18 -1.34 5.49
N LEU A 129 8.06 -2.63 5.81
CA LEU A 129 6.99 -3.52 5.35
C LEU A 129 5.61 -3.09 5.87
N ALA A 130 5.52 -2.64 7.11
CA ALA A 130 4.27 -2.17 7.69
C ALA A 130 3.85 -0.80 7.17
N GLN A 131 4.79 0.15 6.97
CA GLN A 131 4.52 1.37 6.22
C GLN A 131 4.06 1.07 4.78
N TRP A 132 4.62 0.03 4.14
CA TRP A 132 4.23 -0.39 2.78
C TRP A 132 2.77 -0.84 2.70
N SER A 133 2.33 -1.66 3.67
CA SER A 133 0.95 -2.16 3.73
C SER A 133 -0.09 -1.09 4.06
N THR A 134 0.28 -0.10 4.88
CA THR A 134 -0.63 0.95 5.33
C THR A 134 -0.74 2.09 4.31
N SER A 135 0.28 2.28 3.46
CA SER A 135 0.30 3.32 2.42
C SER A 135 -0.27 2.87 1.07
N MET A 136 -0.32 1.56 0.76
CA MET A 136 -0.82 1.08 -0.54
C MET A 136 -2.19 0.41 -0.47
N ARG A 137 -3.06 0.81 -1.41
CA ARG A 137 -4.42 0.27 -1.66
C ARG A 137 -4.45 -1.22 -2.09
N GLN A 138 -3.32 -1.91 -2.14
CA GLN A 138 -3.24 -3.30 -2.60
C GLN A 138 -2.75 -4.21 -1.47
N PRO A 139 -3.44 -5.33 -1.19
CA PRO A 139 -3.08 -6.22 -0.09
C PRO A 139 -1.73 -6.90 -0.37
N LEU A 140 -0.92 -7.09 0.67
CA LEU A 140 0.38 -7.79 0.61
C LEU A 140 0.29 -9.16 -0.09
N SER A 141 -0.84 -9.84 0.09
CA SER A 141 -1.17 -11.13 -0.53
C SER A 141 -1.21 -11.12 -2.06
N SER A 142 -1.34 -9.95 -2.69
CA SER A 142 -1.32 -9.82 -4.15
C SER A 142 0.09 -9.78 -4.75
N ARG A 143 1.13 -9.61 -3.91
CA ARG A 143 2.52 -9.38 -4.36
C ARG A 143 3.53 -10.35 -3.77
N VAL A 144 3.20 -10.93 -2.63
CA VAL A 144 4.04 -11.87 -1.89
C VAL A 144 3.41 -13.25 -2.00
N SER A 145 4.22 -14.27 -2.26
CA SER A 145 3.69 -15.64 -2.33
C SER A 145 3.12 -16.07 -0.98
N SER A 146 2.21 -17.04 -0.98
CA SER A 146 1.64 -17.61 0.25
C SER A 146 2.73 -18.06 1.23
N ASP A 147 3.77 -18.71 0.72
CA ASP A 147 4.88 -19.25 1.52
C ASP A 147 5.74 -18.14 2.13
N GLN A 148 5.99 -17.07 1.38
CA GLN A 148 6.71 -15.91 1.89
C GLN A 148 5.89 -15.20 2.97
N LEU A 149 4.59 -15.05 2.75
CA LEU A 149 3.69 -14.42 3.70
C LEU A 149 3.51 -15.26 4.98
N ASP A 150 3.57 -16.59 4.87
CA ASP A 150 3.58 -17.51 6.01
C ASP A 150 4.85 -17.37 6.87
N ARG A 151 6.02 -17.32 6.22
CA ARG A 151 7.31 -17.07 6.89
C ARG A 151 7.34 -15.70 7.56
N LEU A 152 6.86 -14.66 6.88
CA LEU A 152 6.73 -13.31 7.43
C LEU A 152 5.77 -13.29 8.61
N GLY A 153 4.63 -13.98 8.54
CA GLY A 153 3.71 -14.11 9.67
C GLY A 153 4.37 -14.79 10.87
N THR A 154 5.14 -15.85 10.63
CA THR A 154 5.84 -16.60 11.69
C THR A 154 6.90 -15.74 12.37
N ALA A 155 7.69 -15.00 11.59
CA ALA A 155 8.68 -14.09 12.14
C ALA A 155 8.02 -12.87 12.82
N ALA A 156 6.88 -12.36 12.32
CA ALA A 156 6.15 -11.29 12.99
C ALA A 156 5.64 -11.72 14.38
N ALA A 157 5.20 -12.98 14.54
CA ALA A 157 4.73 -13.48 15.82
C ALA A 157 5.81 -13.46 16.93
N THR A 158 7.09 -13.59 16.59
CA THR A 158 8.18 -13.50 17.57
C THR A 158 8.42 -12.07 18.06
N HIS A 159 8.02 -11.07 17.27
CA HIS A 159 8.17 -9.65 17.60
C HIS A 159 6.96 -9.04 18.32
N LEU A 160 5.89 -9.80 18.57
CA LEU A 160 4.71 -9.32 19.31
C LEU A 160 5.00 -8.86 20.75
N GLU A 161 6.08 -9.38 21.33
CA GLU A 161 6.51 -9.07 22.69
C GLU A 161 7.67 -8.08 22.74
N ASP A 162 8.14 -7.58 21.60
CA ASP A 162 9.29 -6.69 21.54
C ASP A 162 9.00 -5.38 22.31
N PRO A 163 9.93 -4.89 23.15
CA PRO A 163 9.73 -3.62 23.85
C PRO A 163 9.48 -2.44 22.90
N ASN A 164 10.03 -2.49 21.68
CA ASN A 164 9.84 -1.47 20.66
C ASN A 164 8.39 -1.45 20.13
N LEU A 165 7.69 -0.35 20.37
CA LEU A 165 6.30 -0.16 19.98
C LEU A 165 6.09 -0.16 18.47
N ASP A 166 7.05 0.39 17.71
CA ASP A 166 6.96 0.43 16.26
C ASP A 166 7.05 -1.00 15.71
N LEU A 167 8.04 -1.77 16.17
CA LEU A 167 8.22 -3.16 15.73
C LEU A 167 6.98 -4.02 16.01
N ARG A 168 6.36 -3.86 17.17
CA ARG A 168 5.10 -4.55 17.52
C ARG A 168 3.94 -4.15 16.63
N ARG A 169 3.77 -2.85 16.37
CA ARG A 169 2.75 -2.32 15.47
C ARG A 169 2.90 -2.93 14.08
N ASP A 170 4.14 -3.04 13.62
CA ASP A 170 4.47 -3.53 12.29
C ASP A 170 4.29 -5.04 12.16
N ALA A 171 4.68 -5.79 13.20
CA ALA A 171 4.38 -7.20 13.33
C ALA A 171 2.87 -7.48 13.27
N MET A 172 2.05 -6.69 13.97
CA MET A 172 0.60 -6.87 13.97
C MET A 172 -0.03 -6.67 12.59
N VAL A 173 0.48 -5.71 11.82
CA VAL A 173 0.05 -5.46 10.45
C VAL A 173 0.34 -6.68 9.56
N VAL A 174 1.57 -7.20 9.62
CA VAL A 174 1.98 -8.37 8.84
C VAL A 174 1.15 -9.60 9.19
N LEU A 175 0.92 -9.85 10.48
CA LEU A 175 0.07 -10.94 10.95
C LEU A 175 -1.35 -10.81 10.39
N THR A 176 -1.93 -9.61 10.41
CA THR A 176 -3.28 -9.36 9.89
C THR A 176 -3.36 -9.73 8.39
N HIS A 177 -2.36 -9.33 7.61
CA HIS A 177 -2.30 -9.69 6.19
C HIS A 177 -2.10 -11.19 5.95
N ALA A 178 -1.24 -11.85 6.73
CA ALA A 178 -1.05 -13.29 6.67
C ALA A 178 -2.36 -14.03 6.96
N ALA A 179 -3.06 -13.66 8.04
CA ALA A 179 -4.36 -14.20 8.38
C ALA A 179 -5.37 -14.02 7.24
N TRP A 180 -5.39 -12.84 6.61
CA TRP A 180 -6.33 -12.53 5.52
C TRP A 180 -6.06 -13.35 4.26
N ALA A 181 -4.79 -13.61 3.96
CA ALA A 181 -4.39 -14.53 2.90
C ALA A 181 -4.64 -16.00 3.26
N GLY A 182 -5.03 -16.30 4.50
CA GLY A 182 -5.26 -17.67 4.95
C GLY A 182 -3.98 -18.42 5.31
N VAL A 183 -2.87 -17.72 5.57
CA VAL A 183 -1.58 -18.27 6.01
C VAL A 183 -1.13 -17.66 7.35
N GLY A 184 0.06 -17.99 7.82
CA GLY A 184 0.65 -17.47 9.05
C GLY A 184 0.37 -18.32 10.29
N PRO A 185 1.10 -18.05 11.38
CA PRO A 185 0.98 -18.80 12.62
C PRO A 185 -0.43 -18.62 13.20
N ARG A 186 -1.05 -19.74 13.56
CA ARG A 186 -2.37 -19.81 14.23
C ARG A 186 -2.32 -20.67 15.48
N ASP A 187 -1.14 -20.97 15.97
CA ASP A 187 -0.99 -21.72 17.19
C ASP A 187 -1.55 -20.91 18.38
N LYS A 188 -1.92 -21.63 19.45
CA LYS A 188 -2.55 -21.02 20.63
C LYS A 188 -1.68 -19.95 21.27
N ASP A 189 -0.36 -20.05 21.17
CA ASP A 189 0.57 -19.09 21.76
C ASP A 189 0.53 -17.76 20.99
N THR A 190 0.58 -17.81 19.66
CA THR A 190 0.39 -16.63 18.81
C THR A 190 -0.94 -15.94 19.06
N VAL A 191 -2.05 -16.69 19.15
CA VAL A 191 -3.38 -16.13 19.42
C VAL A 191 -3.42 -15.43 20.79
N ARG A 192 -2.84 -16.03 21.84
CA ARG A 192 -2.73 -15.41 23.16
C ARG A 192 -1.92 -14.13 23.13
N LYS A 193 -0.80 -14.12 22.40
CA LYS A 193 0.04 -12.92 22.23
C LYS A 193 -0.73 -11.80 21.56
N VAL A 194 -1.47 -12.10 20.48
CA VAL A 194 -2.30 -11.10 19.79
C VAL A 194 -3.43 -10.58 20.68
N VAL A 195 -4.13 -11.47 21.39
CA VAL A 195 -5.14 -11.09 22.39
C VAL A 195 -4.56 -10.13 23.44
N ALA A 196 -3.35 -10.39 23.92
CA ALA A 196 -2.71 -9.51 24.91
C ALA A 196 -2.48 -8.09 24.38
N ARG A 197 -2.45 -7.90 23.05
CA ARG A 197 -2.30 -6.59 22.39
C ARG A 197 -3.61 -5.85 22.16
N LEU A 198 -4.76 -6.42 22.49
CA LEU A 198 -6.04 -5.70 22.44
C LEU A 198 -6.08 -4.50 23.40
N ASP A 199 -5.25 -4.53 24.44
CA ASP A 199 -5.03 -3.45 25.41
C ASP A 199 -3.85 -2.54 25.07
N ASP A 200 -3.21 -2.71 23.91
CA ASP A 200 -2.00 -1.96 23.60
C ASP A 200 -2.33 -0.44 23.54
N PRO A 201 -1.57 0.42 24.23
CA PRO A 201 -1.83 1.86 24.25
C PRO A 201 -1.71 2.53 22.88
N VAL A 202 -1.13 1.83 21.89
CA VAL A 202 -1.09 2.27 20.50
C VAL A 202 -2.38 1.80 19.78
N PRO A 203 -3.31 2.71 19.42
CA PRO A 203 -4.62 2.34 18.88
C PRO A 203 -4.55 1.47 17.62
N MET A 204 -3.51 1.69 16.79
CA MET A 204 -3.31 0.91 15.58
C MET A 204 -2.92 -0.55 15.86
N THR A 205 -2.16 -0.80 16.92
CA THR A 205 -1.78 -2.16 17.35
C THR A 205 -3.01 -2.91 17.84
N ALA A 206 -3.80 -2.28 18.72
CA ALA A 206 -5.06 -2.85 19.21
C ALA A 206 -6.06 -3.14 18.08
N ARG A 207 -6.21 -2.20 17.12
CA ARG A 207 -7.05 -2.37 15.93
C ARG A 207 -6.61 -3.56 15.08
N ASN A 208 -5.32 -3.67 14.76
CA ASN A 208 -4.81 -4.77 13.95
C ASN A 208 -4.89 -6.11 14.69
N ALA A 209 -4.74 -6.12 16.02
CA ALA A 209 -4.98 -7.30 16.83
C ALA A 209 -6.44 -7.77 16.73
N ALA A 210 -7.40 -6.85 16.79
CA ALA A 210 -8.80 -7.16 16.59
C ALA A 210 -9.08 -7.70 15.17
N LEU A 211 -8.50 -7.10 14.14
CA LEU A 211 -8.65 -7.56 12.74
C LEU A 211 -8.04 -8.94 12.51
N TYR A 212 -6.83 -9.18 13.02
CA TYR A 212 -6.19 -10.49 12.95
C TYR A 212 -7.09 -11.56 13.57
N LEU A 213 -7.61 -11.31 14.78
CA LEU A 213 -8.48 -12.26 15.47
C LEU A 213 -9.75 -12.52 14.66
N ALA A 214 -10.44 -11.48 14.20
CA ALA A 214 -11.63 -11.59 13.36
C ALA A 214 -11.41 -12.49 12.13
N VAL A 215 -10.27 -12.33 11.46
CA VAL A 215 -9.93 -13.07 10.24
C VAL A 215 -9.45 -14.50 10.54
N ALA A 216 -8.56 -14.68 11.51
CA ALA A 216 -8.01 -15.98 11.89
C ALA A 216 -9.11 -16.92 12.41
N MET A 217 -10.12 -16.37 13.08
CA MET A 217 -11.24 -17.11 13.67
C MET A 217 -12.29 -17.56 12.65
N ARG A 218 -12.32 -16.98 11.44
CA ARG A 218 -13.26 -17.41 10.41
C ARG A 218 -13.03 -18.84 9.91
N ARG A 219 -11.90 -19.46 10.27
CA ARG A 219 -11.47 -20.76 9.73
C ARG A 219 -11.30 -21.87 10.77
N GLU A 220 -11.36 -21.60 12.08
CA GLU A 220 -10.98 -22.55 13.14
C GLU A 220 -11.77 -22.29 14.45
N PRO A 221 -11.96 -23.29 15.33
CA PRO A 221 -12.74 -23.17 16.56
C PRO A 221 -11.89 -22.59 17.71
N PHE A 222 -11.52 -21.31 17.62
CA PHE A 222 -10.80 -20.60 18.69
C PHE A 222 -11.72 -19.87 19.68
N ALA A 223 -13.03 -20.16 19.66
CA ALA A 223 -14.04 -19.51 20.49
C ALA A 223 -13.70 -19.57 22.00
N ASP A 224 -13.17 -20.69 22.49
CA ASP A 224 -12.85 -20.85 23.91
C ASP A 224 -11.71 -19.95 24.39
N LEU A 225 -10.69 -19.73 23.54
CA LEU A 225 -9.56 -18.83 23.86
C LEU A 225 -10.01 -17.38 23.91
N LEU A 226 -10.96 -16.98 23.06
CA LEU A 226 -11.59 -15.66 23.15
C LEU A 226 -12.44 -15.51 24.41
N ARG A 227 -13.21 -16.53 24.79
CA ARG A 227 -14.00 -16.50 26.03
C ARG A 227 -13.07 -16.34 27.24
N GLU A 228 -11.96 -17.06 27.26
CA GLU A 228 -10.92 -16.95 28.30
C GLU A 228 -10.25 -15.56 28.30
N ALA A 229 -9.90 -15.05 27.12
CA ALA A 229 -9.36 -13.71 26.92
C ALA A 229 -10.32 -12.62 27.40
N ALA A 230 -11.57 -12.65 26.94
CA ALA A 230 -12.58 -11.67 27.30
C ALA A 230 -12.86 -11.68 28.80
N ARG A 231 -12.88 -12.86 29.44
CA ARG A 231 -13.06 -13.01 30.89
C ARG A 231 -11.90 -12.41 31.70
N SER A 232 -10.68 -12.45 31.19
CA SER A 232 -9.48 -11.99 31.91
C SER A 232 -9.21 -10.47 31.79
N LYS A 233 -9.95 -9.73 30.95
CA LYS A 233 -9.69 -8.30 30.70
C LYS A 233 -10.65 -7.33 31.40
N PRO A 234 -10.19 -6.12 31.79
CA PRO A 234 -11.04 -5.09 32.39
C PRO A 234 -12.18 -4.65 31.46
N ARG A 235 -13.33 -4.25 32.03
CA ARG A 235 -14.56 -3.85 31.31
C ARG A 235 -14.30 -2.76 30.25
N ARG A 236 -13.41 -1.80 30.54
CA ARG A 236 -13.03 -0.71 29.62
C ARG A 236 -12.44 -1.20 28.30
N THR A 237 -11.66 -2.29 28.32
CA THR A 237 -11.07 -2.90 27.12
C THR A 237 -12.11 -3.59 26.25
N ARG A 238 -13.12 -4.23 26.88
CA ARG A 238 -14.26 -4.81 26.15
C ARG A 238 -15.02 -3.74 25.38
N ASP A 239 -15.15 -2.54 25.95
CA ASP A 239 -15.82 -1.41 25.31
C ASP A 239 -14.95 -0.76 24.22
N THR A 240 -13.62 -0.67 24.39
CA THR A 240 -12.69 -0.16 23.34
C THR A 240 -12.65 -1.05 22.10
N LEU A 241 -12.70 -2.38 22.27
CA LEU A 241 -12.87 -3.36 21.19
C LEU A 241 -14.12 -3.09 20.33
N LEU A 242 -15.19 -2.58 20.96
CA LEU A 242 -16.49 -2.31 20.35
C LEU A 242 -16.58 -0.89 19.76
N LEU A 243 -15.87 0.10 20.32
CA LEU A 243 -16.03 1.53 19.99
C LEU A 243 -14.91 2.12 19.11
N GLU A 244 -13.65 1.67 19.20
CA GLU A 244 -12.55 2.24 18.39
C GLU A 244 -12.30 1.49 17.08
N SER A 245 -12.99 0.36 16.87
CA SER A 245 -13.09 -0.37 15.60
C SER A 245 -14.06 0.27 14.59
N MET A 246 -14.60 1.46 14.88
CA MET A 246 -15.66 2.11 14.09
C MET A 246 -15.30 2.60 12.67
N PRO A 247 -14.03 2.87 12.29
CA PRO A 247 -13.68 3.00 10.86
C PRO A 247 -13.43 1.64 10.20
N ALA A 248 -13.26 0.57 11.00
CA ALA A 248 -13.06 -0.80 10.54
C ALA A 248 -14.39 -1.54 10.33
N THR A 249 -15.55 -1.00 10.70
CA THR A 249 -16.87 -1.61 10.40
C THR A 249 -17.16 -1.70 8.90
N TRP A 250 -16.42 -0.96 8.06
CA TRP A 250 -16.47 -1.09 6.60
C TRP A 250 -15.59 -2.23 6.06
N TYR A 251 -14.65 -2.75 6.85
CA TYR A 251 -13.77 -3.88 6.52
C TYR A 251 -14.00 -5.13 7.38
N LEU A 252 -14.73 -4.99 8.48
CA LEU A 252 -15.38 -6.08 9.15
C LEU A 252 -16.57 -6.46 8.27
N ALA A 253 -16.35 -7.41 7.36
CA ALA A 253 -17.32 -8.50 7.32
C ALA A 253 -17.55 -8.86 8.80
N PRO A 254 -18.79 -8.82 9.30
CA PRO A 254 -19.05 -9.10 10.70
C PRO A 254 -18.32 -10.39 11.08
N LEU A 255 -17.96 -10.54 12.36
CA LEU A 255 -17.64 -11.87 12.92
C LEU A 255 -18.53 -12.91 12.21
N PRO A 256 -17.97 -14.06 11.76
CA PRO A 256 -18.72 -15.03 10.98
C PRO A 256 -20.09 -15.17 11.63
N GLU A 257 -21.13 -15.01 10.84
CA GLU A 257 -22.48 -14.84 11.37
C GLU A 257 -22.86 -16.00 12.30
N GLU A 258 -22.29 -17.17 12.03
CA GLU A 258 -22.36 -18.37 12.86
C GLU A 258 -21.82 -18.15 14.29
N VAL A 259 -20.73 -17.40 14.45
CA VAL A 259 -20.13 -17.04 15.74
C VAL A 259 -20.99 -16.01 16.48
N LEU A 260 -21.53 -15.02 15.77
CA LEU A 260 -22.45 -14.06 16.36
C LEU A 260 -23.76 -14.73 16.81
N VAL A 261 -24.24 -15.68 16.00
CA VAL A 261 -25.41 -16.51 16.30
C VAL A 261 -25.15 -17.42 17.49
N GLU A 262 -23.99 -18.07 17.57
CA GLU A 262 -23.62 -18.91 18.72
C GLU A 262 -23.49 -18.07 20.01
N LEU A 263 -22.91 -16.88 19.94
CA LEU A 263 -22.76 -15.99 21.11
C LEU A 263 -24.08 -15.34 21.54
N ALA A 264 -25.00 -15.10 20.60
CA ALA A 264 -26.31 -14.54 20.89
C ALA A 264 -27.37 -15.60 21.25
N ASP A 265 -27.00 -16.90 21.24
CA ASP A 265 -27.88 -18.02 21.56
C ASP A 265 -28.65 -17.76 22.87
N PRO A 266 -29.99 -17.89 22.88
CA PRO A 266 -30.83 -17.74 24.07
C PRO A 266 -30.40 -18.58 25.28
N ALA A 267 -29.68 -19.69 25.06
CA ALA A 267 -29.14 -20.54 26.11
C ALA A 267 -27.99 -19.91 26.91
N ASN A 268 -27.36 -18.85 26.38
CA ASN A 268 -26.30 -18.11 27.07
C ASN A 268 -26.89 -17.09 28.07
N ASP A 269 -26.14 -16.76 29.11
CA ASP A 269 -26.53 -15.69 30.04
C ASP A 269 -26.56 -14.32 29.36
N LEU A 270 -27.40 -13.41 29.86
CA LEU A 270 -27.63 -12.07 29.31
C LEU A 270 -26.33 -11.26 29.15
N ASP A 271 -25.45 -11.34 30.15
CA ASP A 271 -24.16 -10.65 30.15
C ASP A 271 -23.21 -11.16 29.04
N ALA A 272 -23.39 -12.42 28.60
CA ALA A 272 -22.65 -13.01 27.51
C ALA A 272 -23.27 -12.71 26.13
N ARG A 273 -24.62 -12.62 26.05
CA ARG A 273 -25.38 -12.35 24.82
C ARG A 273 -25.34 -10.89 24.40
N LEU A 274 -25.40 -9.96 25.36
CA LEU A 274 -25.57 -8.53 25.09
C LEU A 274 -24.50 -7.93 24.16
N PRO A 275 -23.19 -8.22 24.29
CA PRO A 275 -22.18 -7.71 23.36
C PRO A 275 -22.38 -8.22 21.92
N ALA A 276 -22.76 -9.48 21.75
CA ALA A 276 -23.04 -10.07 20.43
C ALA A 276 -24.27 -9.42 19.81
N LEU A 277 -25.36 -9.28 20.57
CA LEU A 277 -26.58 -8.62 20.11
C LEU A 277 -26.36 -7.14 19.76
N ARG A 278 -25.53 -6.41 20.51
CA ARG A 278 -25.12 -5.03 20.17
C ARG A 278 -24.31 -4.99 18.87
N LEU A 279 -23.39 -5.94 18.67
CA LEU A 279 -22.61 -6.07 17.43
C LEU A 279 -23.49 -6.40 16.22
N ILE A 280 -24.45 -7.33 16.37
CA ILE A 280 -25.41 -7.66 15.32
C ILE A 280 -26.32 -6.45 15.05
N GLY A 281 -26.79 -5.74 16.08
CA GLY A 281 -27.58 -4.52 15.92
C GLY A 281 -26.82 -3.42 15.18
N LEU A 282 -25.55 -3.21 15.53
CA LEU A 282 -24.65 -2.29 14.84
C LEU A 282 -24.44 -2.70 13.37
N SER A 283 -24.17 -3.98 13.08
CA SER A 283 -23.95 -4.47 11.71
C SER A 283 -25.21 -4.37 10.84
N CYS A 284 -26.40 -4.59 11.42
CA CYS A 284 -27.68 -4.37 10.75
C CYS A 284 -27.92 -2.91 10.35
N GLY A 285 -27.28 -1.96 11.05
CA GLY A 285 -27.29 -0.54 10.65
C GLY A 285 -26.49 -0.25 9.37
N PHE A 286 -25.58 -1.15 8.96
CA PHE A 286 -24.70 -0.98 7.80
C PHE A 286 -25.09 -1.85 6.59
N GLY A 287 -25.99 -2.83 6.72
CA GLY A 287 -26.39 -3.71 5.61
C GLY A 287 -27.55 -4.66 5.92
N SER A 288 -27.93 -5.50 4.95
CA SER A 288 -28.93 -6.55 5.17
C SER A 288 -28.29 -7.71 5.95
N PRO A 289 -28.66 -7.95 7.21
CA PRO A 289 -28.25 -9.16 7.91
C PRO A 289 -28.83 -10.40 7.21
N SER A 290 -28.27 -11.57 7.47
CA SER A 290 -28.91 -12.83 7.10
C SER A 290 -30.29 -12.98 7.75
N SER A 291 -31.07 -13.92 7.22
CA SER A 291 -32.30 -14.36 7.86
C SER A 291 -32.09 -14.75 9.33
N ASP A 292 -30.94 -15.35 9.64
CA ASP A 292 -30.68 -15.94 10.96
C ASP A 292 -30.31 -14.87 11.98
N ALA A 293 -29.40 -13.94 11.62
CA ALA A 293 -29.09 -12.78 12.44
C ALA A 293 -30.32 -11.87 12.64
N MET A 294 -31.16 -11.72 11.60
CA MET A 294 -32.41 -10.98 11.72
C MET A 294 -33.40 -11.67 12.67
N ALA A 295 -33.58 -12.98 12.55
CA ALA A 295 -34.46 -13.75 13.44
C ALA A 295 -34.02 -13.65 14.90
N MET A 296 -32.71 -13.68 15.17
CA MET A 296 -32.17 -13.49 16.51
C MET A 296 -32.36 -12.07 17.04
N LEU A 297 -32.20 -11.06 16.18
CA LEU A 297 -32.47 -9.69 16.56
C LEU A 297 -33.94 -9.49 16.92
N LEU A 298 -34.84 -10.05 16.11
CA LEU A 298 -36.28 -10.01 16.35
C LEU A 298 -36.63 -10.72 17.66
N ALA A 299 -36.06 -11.90 17.93
CA ALA A 299 -36.23 -12.60 19.20
C ALA A 299 -35.71 -11.76 20.40
N ALA A 300 -34.56 -11.10 20.26
CA ALA A 300 -34.01 -10.21 21.29
C ALA A 300 -34.86 -8.93 21.49
N LEU A 301 -35.56 -8.46 20.46
CA LEU A 301 -36.48 -7.33 20.55
C LEU A 301 -37.78 -7.70 21.28
N ASP A 302 -38.12 -8.98 21.39
CA ASP A 302 -39.27 -9.46 22.18
C ASP A 302 -38.93 -9.61 23.66
N GLU A 303 -37.64 -9.63 24.03
CA GLU A 303 -37.18 -9.61 25.42
C GLU A 303 -37.18 -8.16 25.98
N PRO A 304 -38.04 -7.80 26.96
CA PRO A 304 -38.20 -6.42 27.43
C PRO A 304 -36.90 -5.77 27.94
N GLY A 305 -36.00 -6.57 28.54
CA GLY A 305 -34.71 -6.10 29.04
C GLY A 305 -33.65 -5.84 27.96
N LEU A 306 -33.81 -6.42 26.77
CA LEU A 306 -32.86 -6.28 25.66
C LEU A 306 -33.34 -5.29 24.59
N ARG A 307 -34.65 -5.10 24.46
CA ARG A 307 -35.25 -4.24 23.43
C ARG A 307 -34.59 -2.87 23.33
N HIS A 308 -34.44 -2.15 24.46
CA HIS A 308 -33.84 -0.82 24.43
C HIS A 308 -32.39 -0.86 23.95
N GLU A 309 -31.60 -1.81 24.46
CA GLU A 309 -30.17 -1.92 24.15
C GLU A 309 -29.92 -2.27 22.68
N VAL A 310 -30.68 -3.24 22.16
CA VAL A 310 -30.62 -3.66 20.77
C VAL A 310 -31.07 -2.52 19.85
N LEU A 311 -32.22 -1.88 20.13
CA LEU A 311 -32.69 -0.73 19.35
C LEU A 311 -31.70 0.44 19.38
N SER A 312 -31.11 0.76 20.54
CA SER A 312 -30.12 1.83 20.66
C SER A 312 -28.86 1.55 19.83
N SER A 313 -28.47 0.28 19.73
CA SER A 313 -27.32 -0.16 18.95
C SER A 313 -27.61 -0.14 17.44
N ILE A 314 -28.82 -0.52 17.01
CA ILE A 314 -29.27 -0.36 15.62
C ILE A 314 -29.29 1.12 15.25
N GLN A 315 -29.88 1.97 16.08
CA GLN A 315 -29.97 3.42 15.85
C GLN A 315 -28.58 4.07 15.81
N LEU A 316 -27.67 3.65 16.68
CA LEU A 316 -26.28 4.11 16.67
C LEU A 316 -25.56 3.68 15.38
N GLY A 317 -25.75 2.43 14.94
CA GLY A 317 -25.23 1.93 13.67
C GLY A 317 -25.74 2.73 12.48
N GLN A 318 -27.06 2.96 12.41
CA GLN A 318 -27.70 3.76 11.37
C GLN A 318 -27.22 5.22 11.36
N ARG A 319 -27.13 5.87 12.53
CA ARG A 319 -26.63 7.25 12.64
C ARG A 319 -25.17 7.34 12.19
N SER A 320 -24.33 6.42 12.64
CA SER A 320 -22.93 6.33 12.22
C SER A 320 -22.80 6.09 10.71
N ALA A 321 -23.62 5.20 10.14
CA ALA A 321 -23.66 4.96 8.70
C ALA A 321 -24.03 6.23 7.93
N LEU A 322 -25.02 6.99 8.39
CA LEU A 322 -25.45 8.25 7.76
C LEU A 322 -24.39 9.34 7.84
N GLU A 323 -23.77 9.54 9.01
CA GLU A 323 -22.74 10.56 9.23
C GLU A 323 -21.47 10.27 8.41
N HIS A 324 -20.94 9.05 8.51
CA HIS A 324 -19.75 8.65 7.78
C HIS A 324 -20.02 8.51 6.28
N GLY A 325 -21.19 7.98 5.91
CA GLY A 325 -21.62 7.87 4.52
C GLY A 325 -21.64 9.22 3.80
N ALA A 326 -22.21 10.25 4.43
CA ALA A 326 -22.21 11.60 3.88
C ALA A 326 -20.79 12.19 3.74
N ALA A 327 -19.91 11.93 4.71
CA ALA A 327 -18.51 12.36 4.64
C ALA A 327 -17.75 11.66 3.49
N ILE A 328 -18.02 10.37 3.27
CA ILE A 328 -17.45 9.58 2.18
C ILE A 328 -17.98 10.07 0.82
N GLU A 329 -19.29 10.30 0.67
CA GLU A 329 -19.89 10.89 -0.54
C GLU A 329 -19.18 12.22 -0.89
N ALA A 330 -19.06 13.12 0.08
CA ALA A 330 -18.40 14.41 -0.12
C ALA A 330 -16.90 14.30 -0.42
N ALA A 331 -16.20 13.31 0.14
CA ALA A 331 -14.81 13.03 -0.19
C ALA A 331 -14.65 12.46 -1.61
N PHE A 332 -15.54 11.55 -1.99
CA PHE A 332 -15.56 10.91 -3.31
C PHE A 332 -15.80 11.93 -4.43
N ASP A 333 -16.75 12.84 -4.26
CA ASP A 333 -17.08 13.87 -5.25
C ASP A 333 -15.96 14.90 -5.47
N ARG A 334 -15.03 15.02 -4.51
CA ARG A 334 -13.83 15.87 -4.63
C ARG A 334 -12.65 15.16 -5.32
N CYS A 335 -12.75 13.87 -5.62
CA CYS A 335 -11.69 13.11 -6.27
C CYS A 335 -11.92 13.01 -7.79
N PRO A 336 -11.15 13.74 -8.63
CA PRO A 336 -11.37 13.75 -10.09
C PRO A 336 -11.01 12.44 -10.78
N ASN A 337 -10.29 11.53 -10.11
CA ASN A 337 -9.76 10.29 -10.68
C ASN A 337 -10.20 9.06 -9.88
N VAL A 338 -11.49 8.72 -9.98
CA VAL A 338 -12.07 7.49 -9.42
C VAL A 338 -12.26 6.43 -10.50
N THR A 339 -11.88 5.19 -10.18
CA THR A 339 -12.01 4.06 -11.11
C THR A 339 -13.49 3.68 -11.32
N THR A 340 -13.78 2.90 -12.37
CA THR A 340 -15.14 2.42 -12.66
C THR A 340 -15.70 1.59 -11.50
N TRP A 341 -14.90 0.64 -10.98
CA TRP A 341 -15.28 -0.17 -9.83
C TRP A 341 -15.57 0.68 -8.58
N GLN A 342 -14.78 1.73 -8.33
CA GLN A 342 -15.01 2.63 -7.20
C GLN A 342 -16.32 3.42 -7.34
N ARG A 343 -16.70 3.80 -8.57
CA ARG A 343 -18.00 4.43 -8.84
C ARG A 343 -19.16 3.47 -8.58
N GLU A 344 -19.08 2.24 -9.06
CA GLU A 344 -20.11 1.22 -8.82
C GLU A 344 -20.31 0.95 -7.32
N GLN A 345 -19.23 0.82 -6.54
CA GLN A 345 -19.34 0.68 -5.08
C GLN A 345 -19.96 1.91 -4.42
N MET A 346 -19.64 3.11 -4.91
CA MET A 346 -20.21 4.35 -4.37
C MET A 346 -21.69 4.51 -4.68
N ASP A 347 -22.15 4.05 -5.84
CA ASP A 347 -23.56 4.06 -6.19
C ASP A 347 -24.36 3.09 -5.31
N ILE A 348 -23.82 1.90 -5.01
CA ILE A 348 -24.42 0.98 -4.03
C ILE A 348 -24.52 1.65 -2.64
N ILE A 349 -23.47 2.34 -2.20
CA ILE A 349 -23.47 3.05 -0.91
C ILE A 349 -24.52 4.17 -0.90
N ARG A 350 -24.60 4.97 -1.96
CA ARG A 350 -25.59 6.05 -2.12
C ARG A 350 -27.02 5.52 -2.06
N ASP A 351 -27.31 4.43 -2.76
CA ASP A 351 -28.63 3.81 -2.76
C ASP A 351 -29.03 3.33 -1.36
N ARG A 352 -28.08 2.73 -0.63
CA ARG A 352 -28.30 2.29 0.76
C ARG A 352 -28.48 3.46 1.72
N LEU A 353 -27.68 4.52 1.60
CA LEU A 353 -27.86 5.73 2.40
C LEU A 353 -29.20 6.40 2.10
N ALA A 354 -29.63 6.44 0.84
CA ALA A 354 -30.94 6.95 0.46
C ALA A 354 -32.10 6.10 1.01
N GLU A 355 -31.94 4.78 1.07
CA GLU A 355 -32.88 3.88 1.74
C GLU A 355 -32.93 4.13 3.26
N LEU A 356 -31.78 4.21 3.92
CA LEU A 356 -31.69 4.52 5.37
C LEU A 356 -32.31 5.88 5.70
N ARG A 357 -32.05 6.92 4.90
CA ARG A 357 -32.67 8.25 5.04
C ARG A 357 -34.20 8.16 4.90
N ARG A 358 -34.72 7.37 3.95
CA ARG A 358 -36.17 7.14 3.77
C ARG A 358 -36.79 6.42 4.97
N LEU A 359 -36.10 5.43 5.53
CA LEU A 359 -36.57 4.68 6.70
C LEU A 359 -36.58 5.57 7.96
N ALA A 360 -35.52 6.35 8.18
CA ALA A 360 -35.44 7.32 9.28
C ALA A 360 -36.54 8.39 9.19
N ALA A 361 -36.85 8.88 7.98
CA ALA A 361 -37.92 9.85 7.78
C ALA A 361 -39.33 9.29 8.09
N ARG A 362 -39.53 7.96 7.98
CA ARG A 362 -40.81 7.31 8.29
C ARG A 362 -40.98 6.97 9.77
N ASN A 363 -39.88 6.79 10.50
CA ASN A 363 -39.85 6.37 11.90
C ASN A 363 -38.87 7.25 12.69
N PRO A 364 -39.28 8.50 13.03
CA PRO A 364 -38.41 9.48 13.68
C PRO A 364 -37.99 9.12 15.11
#